data_AF-A0A2A6RIR8-F1
#
_entry.id   AF-A0A2A6RIR8-F1
#
_cell.length_a   1.000
_cell.length_b   1.000
_cell.length_c   1.000
_cell.angle_alpha   90.00
_cell.angle_beta   90.00
_cell.angle_gamma   90.00
#
_symmetry.space_group_name_H-M   'P 1'
#
loop_
_entity.id
_entity.type
_entity.pdbx_description
1 polymer ?
#
loop_
_entity_poly.entity_id
_entity_poly.type
_entity_poly.pdbx_seq_one_letter_code
_entity_poly.pdbx_strand_id
1 'polypeptide(L)'
;MRRLIALFLLTCLAACGGQATTPSSLSSPSLPTVGELLLAGPSLGQVATVGYLFIDEHGAALVDGLHMRDPPVPLDDLGLWLGDVPTLPEDAAISVAGATQYLLVEARGRLEGPGSFGPSRRYRYRLAAAELIPREPRKFTIMELLAGSERYAGHAVQVEGYLLATPDSALLIELLGEGGVPDNDARQLKFVAPPRDVNIIPGMQRSADQRVIYGPVELVGLWRDGSIYPLAIRGRGEQE
;
A
#
# COMPACT_ATOMS: atom_id res chain seq x y z
N MET A 1 -42.59 -67.22 -18.02
CA MET A 1 -41.37 -66.60 -18.60
C MET A 1 -41.53 -65.06 -18.54
N ARG A 2 -41.36 -64.27 -17.46
CA ARG A 2 -40.65 -64.31 -16.17
C ARG A 2 -39.10 -64.26 -16.20
N ARG A 3 -38.46 -63.70 -17.24
CA ARG A 3 -37.02 -63.32 -17.22
C ARG A 3 -36.63 -62.20 -18.22
N LEU A 4 -37.46 -61.18 -18.39
CA LEU A 4 -37.18 -60.09 -19.35
C LEU A 4 -37.58 -58.69 -18.83
N ILE A 5 -37.41 -58.44 -17.53
CA ILE A 5 -37.71 -57.14 -16.88
C ILE A 5 -36.56 -56.76 -15.94
N ALA A 6 -35.31 -56.85 -16.39
CA ALA A 6 -34.16 -56.56 -15.53
C ALA A 6 -32.96 -55.94 -16.25
N LEU A 7 -33.15 -55.30 -17.41
CA LEU A 7 -32.02 -54.69 -18.14
C LEU A 7 -32.35 -53.39 -18.89
N PHE A 8 -33.34 -52.63 -18.44
CA PHE A 8 -33.68 -51.33 -19.04
C PHE A 8 -34.02 -50.25 -17.99
N LEU A 9 -33.49 -50.42 -16.78
CA LEU A 9 -33.60 -49.48 -15.66
C LEU A 9 -32.21 -49.16 -15.08
N LEU A 10 -31.25 -48.95 -15.97
CA LEU A 10 -29.86 -48.57 -15.67
C LEU A 10 -29.39 -47.42 -16.58
N THR A 11 -30.32 -46.55 -16.97
CA THR A 11 -30.08 -45.35 -17.80
C THR A 11 -30.34 -44.05 -17.02
N CYS A 12 -30.01 -44.02 -15.72
CA CYS A 12 -30.36 -42.88 -14.86
C CYS A 12 -29.24 -42.22 -14.04
N LEU A 13 -27.95 -42.53 -14.18
CA LEU A 13 -26.90 -41.76 -13.49
C LEU A 13 -25.58 -41.74 -14.26
N ALA A 14 -25.48 -40.90 -15.28
CA ALA A 14 -24.18 -40.43 -15.78
C ALA A 14 -24.36 -39.07 -16.51
N ALA A 15 -25.14 -38.16 -15.93
CA ALA A 15 -25.02 -36.75 -16.28
C ALA A 15 -23.86 -36.21 -15.45
N CYS A 16 -22.69 -36.14 -16.08
CA CYS A 16 -21.47 -35.59 -15.55
C CYS A 16 -21.73 -34.20 -14.96
N GLY A 17 -21.75 -34.10 -13.63
CA GLY A 17 -21.43 -32.88 -12.91
C GLY A 17 -19.96 -32.58 -13.13
N GLY A 18 -19.63 -32.06 -14.32
CA GLY A 18 -18.36 -31.39 -14.59
C GLY A 18 -18.38 -30.06 -13.87
N GLN A 19 -18.22 -30.09 -12.55
CA GLN A 19 -17.90 -28.91 -11.79
C GLN A 19 -16.51 -28.50 -12.26
N ALA A 20 -16.47 -27.54 -13.18
CA ALA A 20 -15.24 -26.87 -13.53
C ALA A 20 -14.67 -26.34 -12.20
N THR A 21 -13.60 -26.99 -11.74
CA THR A 21 -12.72 -26.40 -10.74
C THR A 21 -12.29 -25.08 -11.31
N THR A 22 -12.96 -24.01 -10.90
CA THR A 22 -12.45 -22.66 -11.03
C THR A 22 -11.01 -22.73 -10.53
N PRO A 23 -10.00 -22.41 -11.35
CA PRO A 23 -8.66 -22.34 -10.83
C PRO A 23 -8.72 -21.33 -9.68
N SER A 24 -8.48 -21.80 -8.45
CA SER A 24 -8.16 -20.92 -7.34
C SER A 24 -6.99 -20.08 -7.84
N SER A 25 -7.25 -18.80 -8.14
CA SER A 25 -6.19 -17.85 -8.40
C SER A 25 -5.39 -17.79 -7.11
N LEU A 26 -4.26 -18.49 -7.09
CA LEU A 26 -3.26 -18.31 -6.06
C LEU A 26 -2.87 -16.84 -6.15
N SER A 27 -3.35 -16.02 -5.21
CA SER A 27 -2.91 -14.63 -5.07
C SER A 27 -1.39 -14.65 -5.07
N SER A 28 -0.78 -13.97 -6.05
CA SER A 28 0.67 -13.82 -6.09
C SER A 28 1.12 -13.26 -4.75
N PRO A 29 2.17 -13.84 -4.12
CA PRO A 29 2.62 -13.41 -2.82
C PRO A 29 2.98 -11.93 -2.89
N SER A 30 2.18 -11.13 -2.21
CA SER A 30 2.32 -9.69 -2.23
C SER A 30 3.54 -9.33 -1.39
N LEU A 31 4.53 -8.63 -1.97
CA LEU A 31 5.79 -8.29 -1.27
C LEU A 31 5.49 -7.46 0.00
N PRO A 32 6.13 -7.73 1.15
CA PRO A 32 5.89 -6.93 2.34
C PRO A 32 6.36 -5.48 2.14
N THR A 33 5.75 -4.54 2.84
CA THR A 33 6.31 -3.20 2.99
C THR A 33 7.50 -3.21 3.96
N VAL A 34 8.29 -2.15 3.98
CA VAL A 34 9.39 -2.01 4.96
C VAL A 34 8.87 -2.10 6.38
N GLY A 35 7.75 -1.44 6.68
CA GLY A 35 7.11 -1.48 7.99
C GLY A 35 6.69 -2.90 8.36
N GLU A 36 6.00 -3.60 7.46
CA GLU A 36 5.58 -4.99 7.66
C GLU A 36 6.77 -5.92 7.91
N LEU A 37 7.82 -5.82 7.08
CA LEU A 37 9.04 -6.62 7.20
C LEU A 37 9.72 -6.41 8.56
N LEU A 38 9.85 -5.15 8.99
CA LEU A 38 10.56 -4.82 10.22
C LEU A 38 9.75 -5.14 11.48
N LEU A 39 8.43 -4.94 11.46
CA LEU A 39 7.53 -5.25 12.58
C LEU A 39 7.35 -6.76 12.78
N ALA A 40 7.42 -7.56 11.72
CA ALA A 40 7.33 -9.02 11.79
C ALA A 40 8.56 -9.69 12.43
N GLY A 41 9.65 -8.96 12.67
CA GLY A 41 10.92 -9.53 13.14
C GLY A 41 11.66 -10.24 12.00
N PRO A 42 12.41 -9.50 11.18
CA PRO A 42 12.91 -10.01 9.91
C PRO A 42 14.01 -11.06 10.09
N SER A 43 14.03 -12.05 9.20
CA SER A 43 15.15 -12.98 9.08
C SER A 43 16.29 -12.33 8.28
N LEU A 44 17.52 -12.45 8.78
CA LEU A 44 18.69 -11.95 8.08
C LEU A 44 18.95 -12.75 6.80
N GLY A 45 19.60 -12.12 5.81
CA GLY A 45 19.85 -12.73 4.50
C GLY A 45 19.07 -12.06 3.38
N GLN A 46 18.74 -12.79 2.32
CA GLN A 46 18.07 -12.21 1.17
C GLN A 46 16.62 -11.86 1.48
N VAL A 47 16.25 -10.61 1.21
CA VAL A 47 14.89 -10.09 1.39
C VAL A 47 14.45 -9.30 0.16
N ALA A 48 13.13 -9.20 0.00
CA ALA A 48 12.49 -8.30 -0.96
C ALA A 48 11.37 -7.54 -0.23
N THR A 49 11.27 -6.24 -0.49
CA THR A 49 10.34 -5.34 0.21
C THR A 49 9.94 -4.18 -0.69
N VAL A 50 8.85 -3.49 -0.34
CA VAL A 50 8.42 -2.24 -1.01
C VAL A 50 8.45 -1.09 -0.02
N GLY A 51 8.88 0.08 -0.46
CA GLY A 51 8.91 1.30 0.36
C GLY A 51 9.41 2.50 -0.42
N TYR A 52 9.40 3.66 0.22
CA TYR A 52 10.01 4.85 -0.36
C TYR A 52 11.52 4.79 -0.21
N LEU A 53 12.24 4.91 -1.33
CA LEU A 53 13.62 5.37 -1.29
C LEU A 53 13.59 6.85 -0.90
N PHE A 54 14.25 7.18 0.21
CA PHE A 54 14.40 8.52 0.73
C PHE A 54 15.88 8.88 0.69
N ILE A 55 16.22 9.95 -0.02
CA ILE A 55 17.59 10.44 -0.20
C ILE A 55 17.65 11.87 0.33
N ASP A 56 18.61 12.11 1.22
CA ASP A 56 18.95 13.44 1.72
C ASP A 56 20.47 13.67 1.65
N GLU A 57 20.93 14.78 2.25
CA GLU A 57 22.35 15.14 2.31
C GLU A 57 23.23 14.13 3.08
N HIS A 58 22.62 13.26 3.87
CA HIS A 58 23.33 12.28 4.70
C HIS A 58 23.39 10.89 4.07
N GLY A 59 22.62 10.63 3.00
CA GLY A 59 22.64 9.40 2.21
C GLY A 59 21.25 8.87 1.89
N ALA A 60 21.15 7.55 1.72
CA ALA A 60 19.92 6.89 1.28
C ALA A 60 19.38 5.89 2.31
N ALA A 61 18.07 5.92 2.51
CA ALA A 61 17.33 4.97 3.32
C ALA A 61 16.08 4.49 2.57
N LEU A 62 15.68 3.25 2.81
CA LEU A 62 14.37 2.74 2.42
C LEU A 62 13.44 2.82 3.62
N VAL A 63 12.35 3.57 3.50
CA VAL A 63 11.39 3.82 4.59
C VAL A 63 10.01 3.32 4.19
N ASP A 64 9.17 3.01 5.18
CA ASP A 64 7.82 2.47 4.94
C ASP A 64 6.92 3.49 4.25
N GLY A 65 6.88 4.71 4.76
CA GLY A 65 6.05 5.78 4.24
C GLY A 65 6.67 7.16 4.46
N LEU A 66 6.05 8.17 3.84
CA LEU A 66 6.46 9.57 3.96
C LEU A 66 5.32 10.43 4.49
N HIS A 67 5.65 11.32 5.42
CA HIS A 67 4.84 12.51 5.69
C HIS A 67 5.05 13.52 4.56
N MET A 68 4.00 13.81 3.79
CA MET A 68 4.05 14.75 2.66
C MET A 68 3.91 16.21 3.11
N ARG A 69 4.85 16.66 3.94
CA ARG A 69 5.08 18.08 4.27
C ARG A 69 6.15 18.66 3.33
N ASP A 70 6.51 19.94 3.49
CA ASP A 70 7.56 20.57 2.69
C ASP A 70 8.81 20.86 3.56
N PRO A 71 9.94 20.13 3.37
CA PRO A 71 10.11 18.96 2.51
C PRO A 71 9.52 17.67 3.13
N PRO A 72 9.26 16.61 2.33
CA PRO A 72 8.77 15.33 2.84
C PRO A 72 9.76 14.70 3.81
N VAL A 73 9.26 13.95 4.78
CA VAL A 73 10.10 13.23 5.75
C VAL A 73 9.59 11.82 5.98
N PRO A 74 10.46 10.86 6.39
CA PRO A 74 10.03 9.53 6.78
C PRO A 74 8.94 9.57 7.85
N LEU A 75 7.94 8.70 7.71
CA LEU A 75 6.79 8.59 8.61
C LEU A 75 7.18 8.19 10.04
N ASP A 76 8.29 7.46 10.19
CA ASP A 76 8.86 7.06 11.47
C ASP A 76 10.36 6.72 11.31
N ASP A 77 10.95 6.14 12.36
CA ASP A 77 12.34 5.65 12.38
C ASP A 77 12.48 4.21 11.82
N LEU A 78 11.39 3.57 11.37
CA LEU A 78 11.43 2.24 10.78
C LEU A 78 11.88 2.34 9.32
N GLY A 79 13.13 1.96 9.10
CA GLY A 79 13.72 1.92 7.77
C GLY A 79 14.93 1.03 7.67
N LEU A 80 15.36 0.82 6.44
CA LEU A 80 16.59 0.12 6.09
C LEU A 80 17.60 1.13 5.58
N TRP A 81 18.76 1.23 6.22
CA TRP A 81 19.84 2.04 5.71
C TRP A 81 20.43 1.44 4.43
N LEU A 82 20.69 2.27 3.41
CA LEU A 82 21.32 1.84 2.15
C LEU A 82 22.77 2.34 2.04
N GLY A 83 23.12 3.42 2.76
CA GLY A 83 24.44 4.05 2.63
C GLY A 83 24.43 5.09 1.53
N ASP A 84 25.33 4.92 0.57
CA ASP A 84 25.37 5.76 -0.61
C ASP A 84 24.11 5.54 -1.46
N VAL A 85 23.77 6.54 -2.27
CA VAL A 85 22.62 6.49 -3.19
C VAL A 85 22.84 5.35 -4.18
N PRO A 86 21.98 4.30 -4.20
CA PRO A 86 22.11 3.23 -5.17
C PRO A 86 21.88 3.75 -6.58
N THR A 87 22.50 3.13 -7.58
CA THR A 87 22.26 3.48 -8.98
C THR A 87 20.80 3.21 -9.33
N LEU A 88 20.10 4.24 -9.79
CA LEU A 88 18.72 4.15 -10.28
C LEU A 88 18.71 4.11 -11.81
N PRO A 89 17.68 3.50 -12.42
CA PRO A 89 17.45 3.61 -13.87
C PRO A 89 17.34 5.08 -14.31
N GLU A 90 17.85 5.40 -15.51
CA GLU A 90 17.83 6.77 -16.04
C GLU A 90 16.41 7.32 -16.24
N ASP A 91 15.44 6.44 -16.45
CA ASP A 91 14.02 6.74 -16.65
C ASP A 91 13.21 6.75 -15.35
N ALA A 92 13.84 6.56 -14.18
CA ALA A 92 13.14 6.59 -12.91
C ALA A 92 12.52 7.98 -12.65
N ALA A 93 11.20 8.02 -12.45
CA ALA A 93 10.50 9.25 -12.05
C ALA A 93 10.78 9.61 -10.58
N ILE A 94 11.91 10.29 -10.34
CA ILE A 94 12.33 10.74 -9.00
C ILE A 94 11.64 12.08 -8.67
N SER A 95 10.95 12.12 -7.54
CA SER A 95 10.40 13.37 -7.00
C SER A 95 11.46 14.12 -6.20
N VAL A 96 11.53 15.45 -6.36
CA VAL A 96 12.50 16.32 -5.69
C VAL A 96 11.78 17.44 -4.94
N ALA A 97 12.12 17.62 -3.67
CA ALA A 97 11.62 18.70 -2.81
C ALA A 97 12.77 19.26 -1.95
N GLY A 98 13.27 20.45 -2.31
CA GLY A 98 14.49 21.00 -1.71
C GLY A 98 15.70 20.10 -1.95
N ALA A 99 16.39 19.70 -0.87
CA ALA A 99 17.50 18.75 -0.92
C ALA A 99 17.05 17.27 -0.82
N THR A 100 15.75 17.02 -0.64
CA THR A 100 15.19 15.68 -0.50
C THR A 100 14.77 15.12 -1.85
N GLN A 101 15.16 13.89 -2.13
CA GLN A 101 14.66 13.13 -3.27
C GLN A 101 13.96 11.87 -2.78
N TYR A 102 12.88 11.49 -3.45
CA TYR A 102 12.15 10.29 -3.09
C TYR A 102 11.48 9.63 -4.28
N LEU A 103 11.40 8.30 -4.23
CA LEU A 103 10.60 7.50 -5.15
C LEU A 103 10.11 6.22 -4.47
N LEU A 104 8.99 5.68 -4.92
CA LEU A 104 8.54 4.37 -4.47
C LEU A 104 9.30 3.28 -5.22
N VAL A 105 9.86 2.31 -4.50
CA VAL A 105 10.64 1.20 -5.08
C VAL A 105 10.24 -0.14 -4.49
N GLU A 106 10.38 -1.17 -5.30
CA GLU A 106 10.70 -2.50 -4.79
C GLU A 106 12.21 -2.58 -4.60
N ALA A 107 12.64 -3.05 -3.42
CA ALA A 107 14.03 -3.25 -3.09
C ALA A 107 14.30 -4.73 -2.81
N ARG A 108 15.40 -5.23 -3.36
CA ARG A 108 15.92 -6.58 -3.09
C ARG A 108 17.36 -6.48 -2.64
N GLY A 109 17.76 -7.32 -1.70
CA GLY A 109 19.15 -7.32 -1.25
C GLY A 109 19.34 -8.13 0.01
N ARG A 110 20.53 -8.02 0.58
CA ARG A 110 20.89 -8.74 1.81
C ARG A 110 20.62 -7.87 3.02
N LEU A 111 19.63 -8.27 3.82
CA LEU A 111 19.35 -7.66 5.10
C LEU A 111 20.45 -8.02 6.12
N GLU A 112 21.01 -6.99 6.74
CA GLU A 112 22.02 -7.10 7.79
C GLU A 112 21.61 -6.33 9.03
N GLY A 113 22.03 -6.84 10.19
CA GLY A 113 21.71 -6.29 11.51
C GLY A 113 21.35 -7.40 12.50
N PRO A 114 20.74 -7.07 13.65
CA PRO A 114 20.55 -5.71 14.14
C PRO A 114 21.90 -5.01 14.42
N GLY A 115 21.95 -3.70 14.19
CA GLY A 115 23.13 -2.86 14.38
C GLY A 115 22.75 -1.39 14.55
N SER A 116 23.69 -0.50 14.23
CA SER A 116 23.54 0.95 14.34
C SER A 116 24.06 1.59 13.06
N PHE A 117 23.16 1.77 12.09
CA PHE A 117 23.48 2.23 10.74
C PHE A 117 22.97 3.66 10.49
N GLY A 118 23.61 4.31 9.53
CA GLY A 118 23.23 5.64 9.05
C GLY A 118 23.47 6.79 10.02
N PRO A 119 22.94 7.97 9.68
CA PRO A 119 23.12 9.20 10.44
C PRO A 119 22.54 9.05 11.84
N SER A 120 23.29 9.54 12.84
CA SER A 120 22.89 9.45 14.25
C SER A 120 22.57 8.03 14.74
N ARG A 121 23.01 6.97 14.03
CA ARG A 121 22.75 5.57 14.36
C ARG A 121 21.26 5.21 14.41
N ARG A 122 20.43 5.91 13.63
CA ARG A 122 18.97 5.78 13.62
C ARG A 122 18.48 4.40 13.17
N TYR A 123 19.13 3.78 12.19
CA TYR A 123 18.61 2.56 11.56
C TYR A 123 19.19 1.30 12.20
N ARG A 124 18.29 0.41 12.62
CA ARG A 124 18.67 -0.89 13.21
C ARG A 124 19.15 -1.91 12.18
N TYR A 125 18.69 -1.79 10.93
CA TYR A 125 19.04 -2.70 9.85
C TYR A 125 19.55 -1.93 8.63
N ARG A 126 20.36 -2.60 7.81
CA ARG A 126 20.76 -2.11 6.49
C ARG A 126 20.42 -3.13 5.41
N LEU A 127 20.17 -2.66 4.20
CA LEU A 127 20.02 -3.50 3.01
C LEU A 127 21.28 -3.35 2.16
N ALA A 128 22.15 -4.35 2.22
CA ALA A 128 23.38 -4.40 1.43
C ALA A 128 23.12 -4.97 0.03
N ALA A 129 23.93 -4.54 -0.94
CA ALA A 129 23.80 -4.94 -2.35
C ALA A 129 22.35 -4.76 -2.87
N ALA A 130 21.78 -3.58 -2.58
CA ALA A 130 20.40 -3.28 -2.91
C ALA A 130 20.22 -3.12 -4.42
N GLU A 131 19.31 -3.90 -4.98
CA GLU A 131 18.72 -3.70 -6.30
C GLU A 131 17.40 -2.97 -6.11
N LEU A 132 17.25 -1.81 -6.78
CA LEU A 132 16.05 -0.98 -6.68
C LEU A 132 15.30 -0.98 -8.01
N ILE A 133 14.02 -1.35 -7.96
CA ILE A 133 13.11 -1.37 -9.11
C ILE A 133 12.04 -0.29 -8.86
N PRO A 134 12.04 0.82 -9.61
CA PRO A 134 11.02 1.86 -9.47
C PRO A 134 9.60 1.33 -9.61
N ARG A 135 8.70 1.85 -8.79
CA ARG A 135 7.26 1.52 -8.79
C ARG A 135 6.47 2.81 -8.92
N GLU A 136 6.19 3.19 -10.16
CA GLU A 136 5.39 4.39 -10.43
C GLU A 136 3.94 4.19 -9.99
N PRO A 137 3.42 5.05 -9.08
CA PRO A 137 2.02 5.03 -8.72
C PRO A 137 1.16 5.37 -9.94
N ARG A 138 0.19 4.51 -10.23
CA ARG A 138 -0.79 4.78 -11.30
C ARG A 138 -2.02 5.43 -10.70
N LYS A 139 -2.52 6.48 -11.34
CA LYS A 139 -3.75 7.15 -10.94
C LYS A 139 -4.96 6.25 -11.20
N PHE A 140 -5.81 6.10 -10.20
CA PHE A 140 -7.08 5.39 -10.27
C PHE A 140 -8.17 6.16 -9.52
N THR A 141 -9.39 5.98 -9.96
CA THR A 141 -10.59 6.31 -9.19
C THR A 141 -10.91 5.17 -8.20
N ILE A 142 -11.66 5.49 -7.14
CA ILE A 142 -12.17 4.47 -6.20
C ILE A 142 -12.99 3.41 -6.95
N MET A 143 -13.79 3.83 -7.93
CA MET A 143 -14.59 2.91 -8.76
C MET A 143 -13.72 1.88 -9.48
N GLU A 144 -12.63 2.32 -10.13
CA GLU A 144 -11.78 1.43 -10.91
C GLU A 144 -11.12 0.37 -10.04
N LEU A 145 -10.64 0.76 -8.85
CA LEU A 145 -10.03 -0.15 -7.89
C LEU A 145 -11.04 -1.19 -7.38
N LEU A 146 -12.26 -0.77 -7.05
CA LEU A 146 -13.33 -1.68 -6.63
C LEU A 146 -13.75 -2.65 -7.74
N ALA A 147 -13.90 -2.15 -8.97
CA ALA A 147 -14.32 -2.98 -10.12
C ALA A 147 -13.23 -3.97 -10.58
N GLY A 148 -11.96 -3.69 -10.28
CA GLY A 148 -10.80 -4.44 -10.74
C GLY A 148 -9.88 -4.94 -9.64
N SER A 149 -10.37 -5.15 -8.41
CA SER A 149 -9.53 -5.39 -7.22
C SER A 149 -8.40 -6.40 -7.43
N GLU A 150 -8.72 -7.59 -7.93
CA GLU A 150 -7.72 -8.66 -8.14
C GLU A 150 -6.66 -8.30 -9.19
N ARG A 151 -7.03 -7.48 -10.19
CA ARG A 151 -6.11 -7.05 -11.26
C ARG A 151 -5.00 -6.15 -10.74
N TYR A 152 -5.27 -5.41 -9.67
CA TYR A 152 -4.35 -4.40 -9.14
C TYR A 152 -3.60 -4.86 -7.89
N ALA A 153 -3.76 -6.12 -7.46
CA ALA A 153 -3.10 -6.66 -6.29
C ALA A 153 -1.57 -6.44 -6.36
N GLY A 154 -1.01 -5.80 -5.33
CA GLY A 154 0.42 -5.47 -5.24
C GLY A 154 0.87 -4.27 -6.08
N HIS A 155 -0.03 -3.60 -6.82
CA HIS A 155 0.33 -2.41 -7.58
C HIS A 155 0.39 -1.17 -6.68
N ALA A 156 1.29 -0.25 -7.03
CA ALA A 156 1.30 1.11 -6.52
C ALA A 156 0.16 1.90 -7.16
N VAL A 157 -0.68 2.50 -6.33
CA VAL A 157 -1.87 3.24 -6.74
C VAL A 157 -1.82 4.65 -6.18
N GLN A 158 -2.31 5.61 -6.96
CA GLN A 158 -2.57 6.98 -6.54
C GLN A 158 -4.06 7.23 -6.66
N VAL A 159 -4.69 7.65 -5.56
CA VAL A 159 -6.14 7.84 -5.49
C VAL A 159 -6.44 9.15 -4.80
N GLU A 160 -7.35 9.92 -5.38
CA GLU A 160 -7.89 11.13 -4.77
C GLU A 160 -9.25 10.84 -4.16
N GLY A 161 -9.55 11.50 -3.05
CA GLY A 161 -10.83 11.39 -2.37
C GLY A 161 -10.83 12.13 -1.05
N TYR A 162 -11.75 11.76 -0.17
CA TYR A 162 -11.85 12.29 1.17
C TYR A 162 -11.44 11.23 2.17
N LEU A 163 -10.45 11.55 3.00
CA LEU A 163 -10.09 10.70 4.13
C LEU A 163 -11.15 10.87 5.22
N LEU A 164 -11.58 9.77 5.81
CA LEU A 164 -12.39 9.71 7.02
C LEU A 164 -11.68 8.76 8.00
N ALA A 165 -11.19 9.27 9.11
CA ALA A 165 -10.36 8.51 10.05
C ALA A 165 -10.85 8.61 11.49
N THR A 166 -10.77 7.47 12.19
CA THR A 166 -10.88 7.32 13.65
C THR A 166 -9.56 6.75 14.17
N PRO A 167 -9.37 6.64 15.51
CA PRO A 167 -8.16 6.00 16.06
C PRO A 167 -7.93 4.56 15.57
N ASP A 168 -9.00 3.83 15.21
CA ASP A 168 -8.94 2.40 14.91
C ASP A 168 -9.15 2.08 13.42
N SER A 169 -9.62 3.03 12.62
CA SER A 169 -10.00 2.76 11.23
C SER A 169 -9.89 4.00 10.35
N ALA A 170 -9.67 3.78 9.06
CA ALA A 170 -9.73 4.84 8.07
C ALA A 170 -10.37 4.35 6.76
N LEU A 171 -11.07 5.27 6.10
CA LEU A 171 -11.72 5.09 4.82
C LEU A 171 -11.30 6.20 3.87
N LEU A 172 -11.15 5.88 2.59
CA LEU A 172 -11.08 6.87 1.52
C LEU A 172 -12.43 6.87 0.81
N ILE A 173 -13.08 8.02 0.77
CA ILE A 173 -14.46 8.16 0.35
C ILE A 173 -14.50 9.06 -0.88
N GLU A 174 -15.28 8.68 -1.89
CA GLU A 174 -15.34 9.42 -3.14
C GLU A 174 -15.91 10.82 -2.96
N LEU A 175 -16.94 10.95 -2.13
CA LEU A 175 -17.64 12.20 -1.86
C LEU A 175 -18.13 12.25 -0.42
N LEU A 176 -17.86 13.36 0.27
CA LEU A 176 -18.39 13.65 1.60
C LEU A 176 -19.34 14.85 1.51
N GLY A 177 -20.51 14.70 2.13
CA GLY A 177 -21.41 15.79 2.46
C GLY A 177 -20.97 16.53 3.72
N GLU A 178 -21.82 17.47 4.15
CA GLU A 178 -21.55 18.31 5.33
C GLU A 178 -21.27 17.49 6.60
N GLY A 179 -20.33 17.95 7.41
CA GLY A 179 -19.97 17.32 8.69
C GLY A 179 -19.19 16.01 8.56
N GLY A 180 -18.72 15.65 7.36
CA GLY A 180 -17.96 14.43 7.12
C GLY A 180 -18.81 13.18 6.96
N VAL A 181 -20.10 13.35 6.63
CA VAL A 181 -21.02 12.24 6.35
C VAL A 181 -20.87 11.82 4.88
N PRO A 182 -20.66 10.53 4.57
CA PRO A 182 -20.62 10.06 3.19
C PRO A 182 -21.95 10.29 2.48
N ASP A 183 -21.91 10.70 1.22
CA ASP A 183 -23.12 10.77 0.39
C ASP A 183 -23.73 9.37 0.20
N ASN A 184 -25.04 9.29 -0.04
CA ASN A 184 -25.81 8.04 -0.04
C ASN A 184 -25.28 6.94 -0.99
N ASP A 185 -24.55 7.33 -2.05
CA ASP A 185 -23.95 6.42 -3.03
C ASP A 185 -22.41 6.55 -3.10
N ALA A 186 -21.80 7.21 -2.11
CA ALA A 186 -20.36 7.40 -2.07
C ALA A 186 -19.64 6.06 -1.93
N ARG A 187 -18.82 5.74 -2.93
CA ARG A 187 -17.94 4.57 -2.85
C ARG A 187 -16.83 4.82 -1.86
N GLN A 188 -16.40 3.74 -1.20
CA GLN A 188 -15.37 3.80 -0.17
C GLN A 188 -14.32 2.71 -0.35
N LEU A 189 -13.07 3.05 -0.05
CA LEU A 189 -11.96 2.11 0.10
C LEU A 189 -11.56 2.03 1.57
N LYS A 190 -11.30 0.82 2.04
CA LYS A 190 -10.79 0.61 3.39
C LYS A 190 -9.27 0.69 3.39
N PHE A 191 -8.71 1.32 4.42
CA PHE A 191 -7.28 1.25 4.69
C PHE A 191 -6.96 -0.02 5.48
N VAL A 192 -5.78 -0.61 5.24
CA VAL A 192 -5.29 -1.75 6.04
C VAL A 192 -5.14 -1.36 7.52
N ALA A 193 -4.72 -0.12 7.78
CA ALA A 193 -4.64 0.49 9.11
C ALA A 193 -4.89 2.02 9.01
N PRO A 194 -5.37 2.68 10.08
CA PRO A 194 -5.51 4.13 10.09
C PRO A 194 -4.14 4.82 9.89
N PRO A 195 -4.07 5.91 9.09
CA PRO A 195 -2.83 6.67 8.91
C PRO A 195 -2.31 7.25 10.23
N ARG A 196 -1.00 7.10 10.47
CA ARG A 196 -0.35 7.54 11.72
C ARG A 196 -0.39 9.05 11.93
N ASP A 197 -0.54 9.82 10.86
CA ASP A 197 -0.25 11.24 10.81
C ASP A 197 -1.44 12.10 10.39
N VAL A 198 -2.65 11.53 10.43
CA VAL A 198 -3.88 12.20 9.98
C VAL A 198 -4.10 13.59 10.62
N ASN A 199 -3.62 13.79 11.85
CA ASN A 199 -3.78 15.05 12.59
C ASN A 199 -2.95 16.22 12.05
N ILE A 200 -1.90 15.95 11.27
CA ILE A 200 -0.98 16.97 10.77
C ILE A 200 -1.11 17.18 9.26
N ILE A 201 -2.05 16.48 8.61
CA ILE A 201 -2.36 16.68 7.20
C ILE A 201 -3.07 18.04 7.03
N PRO A 202 -2.59 18.92 6.15
CA PRO A 202 -3.25 20.20 5.89
C PRO A 202 -4.67 20.01 5.36
N GLY A 203 -5.62 20.86 5.78
CA GLY A 203 -7.01 20.83 5.31
C GLY A 203 -7.91 19.80 6.01
N MET A 204 -7.41 19.10 7.02
CA MET A 204 -8.24 18.18 7.82
C MET A 204 -9.11 18.94 8.83
N GLN A 205 -10.36 18.50 8.93
CA GLN A 205 -11.38 18.96 9.87
C GLN A 205 -11.68 17.88 10.91
N ARG A 206 -12.33 18.28 12.00
CA ARG A 206 -12.82 17.35 13.03
C ARG A 206 -14.34 17.41 13.13
N SER A 207 -14.97 16.26 13.39
CA SER A 207 -16.38 16.20 13.74
C SER A 207 -16.67 16.99 15.03
N ALA A 208 -17.93 17.36 15.25
CA ALA A 208 -18.34 18.11 16.44
C ALA A 208 -17.93 17.41 17.76
N ASP A 209 -17.97 16.08 17.79
CA ASP A 209 -17.57 15.25 18.92
C ASP A 209 -16.06 14.91 18.96
N GLN A 210 -15.28 15.47 18.03
CA GLN A 210 -13.81 15.31 17.92
C GLN A 210 -13.31 13.88 17.68
N ARG A 211 -14.20 12.91 17.42
CA ARG A 211 -13.86 11.49 17.25
C ARG A 211 -13.42 11.13 15.83
N VAL A 212 -13.83 11.94 14.85
CA VAL A 212 -13.58 11.70 13.44
C VAL A 212 -12.77 12.86 12.86
N ILE A 213 -11.74 12.54 12.10
CA ILE A 213 -10.92 13.49 11.35
C ILE A 213 -11.19 13.25 9.87
N TYR A 214 -11.51 14.29 9.11
CA TYR A 214 -11.85 14.16 7.70
C TYR A 214 -11.40 15.33 6.85
N GLY A 215 -11.18 15.09 5.56
CA GLY A 215 -10.73 16.12 4.63
C GLY A 215 -10.28 15.57 3.29
N PRO A 216 -10.15 16.43 2.27
CA PRO A 216 -9.75 16.02 0.94
C PRO A 216 -8.26 15.67 0.92
N VAL A 217 -7.92 14.52 0.33
CA VAL A 217 -6.55 14.03 0.24
C VAL A 217 -6.23 13.46 -1.13
N GLU A 218 -4.94 13.43 -1.44
CA GLU A 218 -4.36 12.55 -2.42
C GLU A 218 -3.51 11.51 -1.68
N LEU A 219 -3.72 10.23 -2.01
CA LEU A 219 -3.11 9.09 -1.36
C LEU A 219 -2.27 8.32 -2.39
N VAL A 220 -1.03 8.00 -2.01
CA VAL A 220 -0.24 6.96 -2.67
C VAL A 220 -0.14 5.76 -1.72
N GLY A 221 -0.41 4.57 -2.25
CA GLY A 221 -0.39 3.34 -1.47
C GLY A 221 -0.20 2.09 -2.30
N LEU A 222 -0.15 0.94 -1.62
CA LEU A 222 -0.17 -0.38 -2.27
C LEU A 222 -1.56 -0.99 -2.14
N TRP A 223 -2.07 -1.50 -3.24
CA TRP A 223 -3.34 -2.20 -3.25
C TRP A 223 -3.18 -3.64 -2.74
N ARG A 224 -3.95 -4.02 -1.72
CA ARG A 224 -3.88 -5.31 -1.02
C ARG A 224 -5.27 -5.81 -0.69
N ASP A 225 -5.69 -6.93 -1.27
CA ASP A 225 -6.91 -7.66 -0.88
C ASP A 225 -8.15 -6.74 -0.69
N GLY A 226 -8.40 -5.85 -1.67
CA GLY A 226 -9.54 -4.91 -1.62
C GLY A 226 -9.34 -3.69 -0.71
N SER A 227 -8.15 -3.52 -0.13
CA SER A 227 -7.78 -2.44 0.77
C SER A 227 -6.53 -1.71 0.29
N ILE A 228 -6.28 -0.51 0.83
CA ILE A 228 -5.07 0.25 0.55
C ILE A 228 -4.14 0.26 1.77
N TYR A 229 -2.87 -0.10 1.56
CA TYR A 229 -1.81 0.17 2.50
C TYR A 229 -1.28 1.60 2.22
N PRO A 230 -1.47 2.56 3.14
CA PRO A 230 -1.05 3.93 2.91
C PRO A 230 0.47 4.05 3.01
N LEU A 231 1.10 4.62 1.97
CA LEU A 231 2.52 4.93 1.98
C LEU A 231 2.78 6.44 2.09
N ALA A 232 1.91 7.26 1.50
CA ALA A 232 1.99 8.70 1.61
C ALA A 232 0.62 9.35 1.43
N ILE A 233 0.31 10.33 2.28
CA ILE A 233 -0.95 11.08 2.22
C ILE A 233 -0.63 12.56 2.20
N ARG A 234 -1.24 13.28 1.26
CA ARG A 234 -1.11 14.73 1.13
C ARG A 234 -2.49 15.36 1.16
N GLY A 235 -2.64 16.43 1.94
CA GLY A 235 -3.84 17.25 1.91
C GLY A 235 -4.01 17.90 0.54
N ARG A 236 -5.21 17.81 -0.04
CA ARG A 236 -5.54 18.60 -1.22
C ARG A 236 -5.94 19.98 -0.71
N GLY A 237 -5.04 20.96 -0.81
CA GLY A 237 -5.42 22.35 -0.58
C GLY A 237 -6.62 22.69 -1.46
N GLU A 238 -7.58 23.44 -0.93
CA GLU A 238 -8.60 24.06 -1.76
C GLU A 238 -7.86 24.94 -2.77
N GLN A 239 -7.90 24.59 -4.05
CA GLN A 239 -7.57 25.55 -5.09
C GLN A 239 -8.67 26.60 -5.04
N GLU A 240 -8.41 27.70 -4.32
CA GLU A 240 -9.14 28.97 -4.48
C GLU A 240 -8.89 29.55 -5.88
#